data_AF-A0A7C7MTF5-F1
#
_entry.id   AF-A0A7C7MTF5-F1
#
_cell.length_a   1.000
_cell.length_b   1.000
_cell.length_c   1.000
_cell.angle_alpha   90.00
_cell.angle_beta   90.00
_cell.angle_gamma   90.00
#
_symmetry.space_group_name_H-M   'P 1'
#
loop_
_entity.id
_entity.type
_entity.pdbx_description
1 polymer ?
#
loop_
_entity_poly.entity_id
_entity_poly.type
_entity_poly.pdbx_seq_one_letter_code
_entity_poly.pdbx_strand_id
1 'polypeptide(L)'
;MHSSLQGKKALVIDNSPIITKIIKNFLVQTGFNKGNIFAAHDRNMAMMMFDLENFDLVTSETHLKNSTGIDLLKEIREKSNEVKRKPLF
;
A
#
# COMPACT_ATOMS: atom_id res chain seq x y z
N MET A 1 11.97 3.99 22.64
CA MET A 1 12.62 3.90 21.31
C MET A 1 11.56 4.19 20.27
N HIS A 2 11.74 5.21 19.44
CA HIS A 2 10.87 5.46 18.28
C HIS A 2 11.18 4.38 17.23
N SER A 3 10.18 3.67 16.71
CA SER A 3 10.42 2.69 15.65
C SER A 3 10.91 3.40 14.39
N SER A 4 11.87 2.82 13.67
CA SER A 4 12.30 3.33 12.35
C SER A 4 11.16 3.37 11.34
N LEU A 5 10.09 2.61 11.59
CA LEU A 5 8.89 2.53 10.77
C LEU A 5 7.86 3.63 11.07
N GLN A 6 8.07 4.45 12.11
CA GLN A 6 7.03 5.37 12.58
C GLN A 6 6.71 6.48 11.57
N GLY A 7 7.68 6.88 10.74
CA GLY A 7 7.50 7.82 9.64
C GLY A 7 7.08 7.17 8.31
N LYS A 8 7.00 5.84 8.24
CA LYS A 8 6.73 5.10 7.01
C LYS A 8 5.23 5.00 6.74
N LYS A 9 4.84 5.02 5.45
CA LYS A 9 3.45 4.86 4.99
C LYS A 9 3.23 3.49 4.36
N ALA A 10 2.10 2.86 4.69
CA ALA A 10 1.71 1.56 4.16
C ALA A 10 0.33 1.61 3.50
N LEU A 11 0.19 0.95 2.35
CA LEU A 11 -1.09 0.71 1.66
C LEU A 11 -1.44 -0.78 1.72
N VAL A 12 -2.56 -1.11 2.35
CA VAL A 12 -3.09 -2.48 2.45
C VAL A 12 -4.27 -2.65 1.50
N ILE A 13 -4.17 -3.58 0.56
CA ILE A 13 -5.18 -3.80 -0.49
C ILE A 13 -5.81 -5.19 -0.29
N ASP A 14 -7.04 -5.22 0.21
CA ASP A 14 -7.76 -6.46 0.50
C ASP A 14 -9.27 -6.18 0.58
N ASN A 15 -10.09 -7.01 -0.07
CA ASN A 15 -11.55 -6.87 -0.07
C ASN A 15 -12.20 -7.28 1.25
N SER A 16 -11.49 -8.01 2.11
CA SER A 16 -11.99 -8.48 3.39
C SER A 16 -11.68 -7.45 4.49
N PRO A 17 -12.72 -6.87 5.12
CA PRO A 17 -12.52 -5.93 6.22
C PRO A 17 -11.86 -6.59 7.45
N ILE A 18 -12.04 -7.91 7.60
CA ILE A 18 -11.42 -8.68 8.69
C ILE A 18 -9.92 -8.82 8.44
N ILE A 19 -9.51 -9.28 7.25
CA ILE A 19 -8.09 -9.46 6.91
C ILE A 19 -7.38 -8.09 6.93
N THR A 20 -7.99 -7.07 6.34
CA THR A 20 -7.50 -5.69 6.41
C THR A 20 -7.23 -5.28 7.86
N LYS A 21 -8.17 -5.51 8.78
CA LYS A 21 -8.00 -5.17 10.21
C LYS A 21 -6.85 -5.94 10.86
N ILE A 22 -6.69 -7.23 10.55
CA ILE A 22 -5.59 -8.06 11.05
C ILE A 22 -4.24 -7.49 10.59
N ILE A 23 -4.08 -7.23 9.28
CA ILE A 23 -2.85 -6.69 8.70
C ILE A 23 -2.53 -5.30 9.30
N LYS A 24 -3.53 -4.40 9.38
CA LYS A 24 -3.32 -3.07 9.95
C LYS A 24 -2.85 -3.14 11.41
N ASN A 25 -3.47 -4.00 12.21
CA ASN A 25 -3.06 -4.18 13.61
C ASN A 25 -1.65 -4.74 13.72
N PHE A 26 -1.28 -5.69 12.86
CA PHE A 26 0.07 -6.22 12.79
C PHE A 26 1.08 -5.11 12.46
N LEU A 27 0.82 -4.30 11.42
CA LEU A 27 1.69 -3.18 11.04
C LEU A 27 1.87 -2.17 12.19
N VAL A 28 0.81 -1.83 12.93
CA VAL A 28 0.92 -0.98 14.14
C VAL A 28 1.84 -1.62 15.18
N GLN A 29 1.68 -2.92 15.45
CA GLN A 29 2.54 -3.65 16.40
C GLN A 29 4.00 -3.70 15.94
N THR A 30 4.27 -3.74 14.63
CA THR A 30 5.65 -3.65 14.10
C THR A 30 6.26 -2.25 14.21
N GLY A 31 5.45 -1.22 14.49
CA GLY A 31 5.90 0.14 14.74
C GLY A 31 5.55 1.18 13.67
N PHE A 32 4.69 0.85 12.70
CA PHE A 32 4.06 1.88 11.87
C PHE A 32 3.13 2.76 12.70
N ASN A 33 3.07 4.06 12.39
CA ASN A 33 2.03 4.91 12.95
C ASN A 33 0.66 4.51 12.37
N LYS A 34 -0.36 4.35 13.23
CA LYS A 34 -1.74 4.03 12.82
C LYS A 34 -2.30 5.01 11.78
N GLY A 35 -1.92 6.29 11.86
CA GLY A 35 -2.31 7.33 10.90
C GLY A 35 -1.65 7.19 9.52
N ASN A 36 -0.59 6.38 9.41
CA ASN A 36 0.15 6.16 8.16
C ASN A 36 -0.21 4.83 7.48
N ILE A 37 -1.29 4.16 7.92
CA ILE A 37 -1.73 2.88 7.34
C ILE A 37 -3.07 3.07 6.63
N PHE A 38 -3.01 3.02 5.31
CA PHE A 38 -4.10 3.24 4.39
C PHE A 38 -4.65 1.89 3.92
N ALA A 39 -5.92 1.87 3.52
CA ALA A 39 -6.57 0.65 3.06
C ALA A 39 -7.38 0.93 1.79
N ALA A 40 -7.27 0.02 0.83
CA ALA A 40 -8.09 -0.02 -0.38
C ALA A 40 -8.77 -1.40 -0.47
N HIS A 41 -9.99 -1.44 -0.98
CA HIS A 41 -10.76 -2.69 -1.11
C HIS A 41 -10.83 -3.19 -2.57
N ASP A 42 -10.32 -2.41 -3.51
CA ASP A 42 -10.22 -2.80 -4.91
C ASP A 42 -9.03 -2.13 -5.60
N ARG A 43 -8.79 -2.56 -6.85
CA ARG A 43 -7.71 -2.06 -7.70
C ARG A 43 -7.81 -0.55 -7.97
N ASN A 44 -9.01 -0.03 -8.22
CA ASN A 44 -9.19 1.35 -8.64
C ASN A 44 -8.89 2.31 -7.49
N MET A 45 -9.39 2.00 -6.29
CA MET A 45 -9.09 2.73 -5.07
C MET A 45 -7.60 2.64 -4.73
N ALA A 46 -6.99 1.46 -4.88
CA ALA A 46 -5.55 1.28 -4.65
C ALA A 46 -4.71 2.17 -5.57
N MET A 47 -5.00 2.18 -6.88
CA MET A 47 -4.29 3.00 -7.85
C MET A 47 -4.51 4.50 -7.63
N MET A 48 -5.74 4.93 -7.30
CA MET A 48 -6.03 6.32 -6.96
C MET A 48 -5.22 6.77 -5.74
N MET A 49 -5.17 5.96 -4.68
CA MET A 49 -4.37 6.27 -3.49
C MET A 49 -2.88 6.32 -3.81
N PHE A 50 -2.39 5.35 -4.58
CA PHE A 50 -0.98 5.27 -4.98
C PHE A 50 -0.53 6.48 -5.80
N ASP A 51 -1.42 7.03 -6.64
CA ASP A 51 -1.13 8.22 -7.43
C ASP A 51 -1.11 9.51 -6.58
N LEU A 52 -1.79 9.54 -5.43
CA LEU A 52 -1.88 10.71 -4.54
C LEU A 52 -0.80 10.73 -3.45
N GLU A 53 -0.25 9.58 -3.08
CA GLU A 53 0.61 9.42 -1.91
C GLU A 53 1.80 8.50 -2.18
N ASN A 54 2.94 8.83 -1.56
CA ASN A 54 4.12 7.96 -1.61
C ASN A 54 4.06 6.92 -0.50
N PHE A 55 4.03 5.64 -0.88
CA PHE A 55 4.02 4.51 0.05
C PHE A 55 5.39 3.82 0.12
N ASP A 56 5.82 3.50 1.34
CA ASP A 56 7.03 2.72 1.59
C ASP A 56 6.75 1.20 1.52
N LEU A 57 5.51 0.80 1.82
CA LEU A 57 5.04 -0.57 1.78
C LEU A 57 3.69 -0.65 1.08
N VAL A 58 3.54 -1.58 0.15
CA VAL A 58 2.26 -1.92 -0.49
C VAL A 58 2.05 -3.43 -0.36
N THR A 59 0.89 -3.83 0.13
CA THR A 59 0.47 -5.24 0.22
C THR A 59 -0.83 -5.44 -0.55
N SER A 60 -1.00 -6.61 -1.19
CA SER A 60 -2.22 -6.96 -1.92
C SER A 60 -2.64 -8.39 -1.62
N GLU A 61 -3.95 -8.64 -1.50
CA GLU A 61 -4.49 -9.99 -1.67
C GLU A 61 -4.21 -10.50 -3.09
N THR A 62 -4.14 -11.82 -3.27
CA THR A 62 -3.82 -12.42 -4.58
C THR A 62 -4.98 -12.28 -5.57
N HIS A 63 -6.22 -12.28 -5.10
CA HIS A 63 -7.43 -12.26 -5.93
C HIS A 63 -8.22 -10.98 -5.71
N LEU A 64 -8.19 -10.08 -6.67
CA LEU A 64 -9.03 -8.88 -6.64
C LEU A 64 -10.23 -9.07 -7.57
N LYS A 65 -11.28 -8.27 -7.37
CA LYS A 65 -12.42 -8.29 -8.31
C LYS A 65 -11.92 -7.85 -9.69
N ASN A 66 -12.08 -8.72 -10.69
CA ASN A 66 -11.70 -8.48 -12.09
C ASN A 66 -10.20 -8.23 -12.35
N SER A 67 -9.31 -8.56 -11.41
CA SER A 67 -7.84 -8.44 -11.59
C SER A 67 -7.09 -9.34 -10.61
N THR A 68 -5.78 -9.51 -10.78
CA THR A 68 -4.95 -10.19 -9.78
C THR A 68 -4.14 -9.18 -8.97
N GLY A 69 -3.86 -9.51 -7.72
CA GLY A 69 -2.95 -8.69 -6.90
C GLY A 69 -1.55 -8.62 -7.49
N ILE A 70 -1.10 -9.67 -8.18
CA ILE A 70 0.20 -9.71 -8.85
C ILE A 70 0.25 -8.66 -9.97
N ASP A 71 -0.79 -8.56 -10.79
CA ASP A 71 -0.83 -7.58 -11.89
C ASP A 71 -0.89 -6.15 -11.37
N LEU A 72 -1.66 -5.90 -10.30
CA LEU A 72 -1.68 -4.62 -9.61
C LEU A 72 -0.28 -4.26 -9.05
N LEU A 73 0.40 -5.19 -8.39
CA LEU A 73 1.73 -4.94 -7.84
C LEU A 73 2.79 -4.70 -8.93
N LYS A 74 2.67 -5.33 -10.10
CA LYS A 74 3.53 -5.06 -11.27
C LYS A 74 3.34 -3.62 -11.77
N GLU A 75 2.09 -3.18 -11.95
CA GLU A 75 1.78 -1.82 -12.39
C GLU A 75 2.28 -0.76 -11.40
N ILE A 76 2.07 -0.99 -10.10
CA ILE A 76 2.60 -0.13 -9.03
C ILE A 76 4.13 -0.05 -9.09
N ARG A 77 4.81 -1.18 -9.34
CA ARG A 77 6.26 -1.23 -9.47
C ARG A 77 6.76 -0.45 -10.69
N GLU A 78 6.08 -0.60 -11.83
CA GLU A 78 6.39 0.11 -13.07
C GLU A 78 6.25 1.62 -12.87
N LYS A 79 5.09 2.09 -12.37
CA LYS A 79 4.88 3.50 -12.04
C LYS A 79 5.91 4.06 -11.05
N SER A 80 6.24 3.31 -9.99
CA SER A 80 7.25 3.73 -9.01
C SER A 80 8.62 3.95 -9.66
N ASN A 81 8.99 3.09 -10.61
CA ASN A 81 10.24 3.22 -11.35
C ASN A 81 10.21 4.39 -12.34
N GLU A 82 9.07 4.69 -12.96
CA GLU A 82 8.91 5.88 -13.80
C GLU A 82 9.03 7.18 -13.00
N VAL A 83 8.39 7.26 -11.83
CA VAL A 83 8.48 8.42 -10.93
C VAL A 83 9.93 8.66 -10.52
N LYS A 84 10.69 7.60 -10.21
CA LYS A 84 12.13 7.71 -9.88
C LYS A 84 13.00 8.17 -11.06
N ARG A 85 12.55 7.97 -12.31
CA ARG A 85 13.29 8.33 -13.53
C ARG A 85 13.03 9.75 -14.00
N LYS A 86 11.90 10.36 -13.61
CA LYS A 86 11.65 11.77 -13.93
C LYS A 86 12.63 12.63 -13.11
N PRO A 87 13.45 13.49 -13.75
CA PRO A 87 14.29 14.41 -13.00
C PRO A 87 13.39 15.28 -12.14
N LEU A 88 13.74 15.46 -10.87
CA LEU A 88 13.19 16.55 -10.08
C LEU A 88 13.74 17.85 -10.68
N PHE A 89 13.02 18.38 -11.67
CA PHE A 89 13.22 19.73 -12.16
C PHE A 89 12.53 20.71 -11.23
#